data_AF-A0A925VI68-F1
#
_entry.id   AF-A0A925VI68-F1
#
_cell.length_a   1.000
_cell.length_b   1.000
_cell.length_c   1.000
_cell.angle_alpha   90.00
_cell.angle_beta   90.00
_cell.angle_gamma   90.00
#
_symmetry.space_group_name_H-M   'P 1'
#
loop_
_entity.id
_entity.type
_entity.pdbx_description
1 polymer ?
#
loop_
_entity_poly.entity_id
_entity_poly.type
_entity_poly.pdbx_seq_one_letter_code
_entity_poly.pdbx_strand_id
1 'polypeptide(L)'
;MSRQAENGSPFDPFGVFREMRDANLESWSKAMIDLVNSEAYARATGAALDGYLTSSIPFQRALAAAMVQAQEQLHMPTREDVTRLAERLTHIELRLDDMDAKLDALSRTLSKPTA
;
A
#
# COMPACT_ATOMS: atom_id res chain seq x y z
N MET A 1 -22.66 -6.09 -45.91
CA MET A 1 -23.86 -5.26 -46.09
C MET A 1 -23.45 -3.80 -46.01
N SER A 2 -23.75 -3.08 -47.08
CA SER A 2 -23.25 -1.77 -47.44
C SER A 2 -23.93 -0.66 -46.62
N ARG A 3 -23.13 0.24 -46.03
CA ARG A 3 -23.54 1.64 -45.91
C ARG A 3 -22.50 2.49 -46.61
N GLN A 4 -22.72 2.61 -47.91
CA GLN A 4 -22.20 3.70 -48.71
C GLN A 4 -22.52 5.01 -47.97
N ALA A 5 -21.49 5.84 -47.82
CA ALA A 5 -21.67 7.23 -47.47
C ALA A 5 -22.67 7.83 -48.46
N GLU A 6 -23.87 8.18 -47.98
CA GLU A 6 -24.66 9.18 -48.67
C GLU A 6 -23.83 10.46 -48.61
N ASN A 7 -23.22 10.78 -49.76
CA ASN A 7 -22.66 12.08 -50.05
C ASN A 7 -23.59 13.15 -49.47
N GLY A 8 -23.02 14.00 -48.62
CA GLY A 8 -23.71 15.19 -48.12
C GLY A 8 -24.36 15.92 -49.28
N SER A 9 -25.66 16.17 -49.14
CA SER A 9 -26.40 17.05 -50.05
C SER A 9 -25.61 18.36 -50.19
N PRO A 10 -25.37 18.87 -51.41
CA PRO A 10 -24.68 20.15 -51.65
C PRO A 10 -25.31 21.37 -50.96
N PHE A 11 -26.49 21.19 -50.34
CA PHE A 11 -27.26 22.22 -49.65
C PHE A 11 -27.69 21.79 -48.23
N ASP A 12 -26.90 21.00 -47.50
CA ASP A 12 -27.14 20.78 -46.06
C ASP A 12 -26.36 21.78 -45.19
N PRO A 13 -26.98 22.90 -44.75
CA PRO A 13 -26.32 23.89 -43.87
C PRO A 13 -25.96 23.31 -42.50
N PHE A 14 -26.59 22.20 -42.08
CA PHE A 14 -26.23 21.51 -40.85
C PHE A 14 -25.06 20.56 -41.03
N GLY A 15 -24.75 20.13 -42.26
CA GLY A 15 -23.58 19.32 -42.59
C GLY A 15 -22.28 20.08 -42.35
N VAL A 16 -22.18 21.30 -42.87
CA VAL A 16 -21.02 22.18 -42.68
C VAL A 16 -20.82 22.56 -41.21
N PHE A 17 -21.91 22.87 -40.49
CA PHE A 17 -21.84 23.16 -39.05
C PHE A 17 -21.42 21.92 -38.24
N ARG A 18 -21.92 20.74 -38.60
CA ARG A 18 -21.55 19.47 -37.95
C ARG A 18 -20.07 19.16 -38.17
N GLU A 19 -19.57 19.33 -39.38
CA GLU A 19 -18.14 19.13 -39.70
C GLU A 19 -17.25 20.11 -38.95
N MET A 20 -17.62 21.40 -38.88
CA MET A 20 -16.89 22.41 -38.10
C MET A 20 -16.88 22.07 -36.61
N ARG A 21 -18.02 21.62 -36.05
CA ARG A 21 -18.12 21.17 -34.67
C ARG A 21 -17.24 19.94 -34.42
N ASP A 22 -17.29 18.96 -35.32
CA ASP A 22 -16.57 17.71 -35.18
C ASP A 22 -15.05 17.96 -35.27
N ALA A 23 -14.60 18.84 -36.17
CA ALA A 23 -13.21 19.28 -36.24
C ALA A 23 -12.76 20.04 -34.97
N ASN A 24 -13.62 20.88 -34.40
CA ASN A 24 -13.34 21.56 -33.14
C ASN A 24 -13.25 20.56 -31.98
N LEU A 25 -14.19 19.62 -31.87
CA LEU A 25 -14.19 18.57 -30.86
C LEU A 25 -12.96 17.64 -30.97
N GLU A 26 -12.55 17.31 -32.19
CA GLU A 26 -11.32 16.54 -32.48
C GLU A 26 -10.08 17.29 -31.95
N SER A 27 -9.99 18.59 -32.20
CA SER A 27 -8.88 19.43 -31.72
C SER A 27 -8.87 19.53 -30.18
N TRP A 28 -10.03 19.74 -29.56
CA TRP A 28 -10.15 19.77 -28.10
C TRP A 28 -9.86 18.41 -27.46
N SER A 29 -10.30 17.33 -28.11
CA SER A 29 -10.02 15.95 -27.68
C SER A 29 -8.52 15.67 -27.70
N LYS A 30 -7.82 16.00 -28.79
CA LYS A 30 -6.36 15.84 -28.89
C LYS A 30 -5.62 16.64 -27.83
N ALA A 31 -5.99 17.91 -27.62
CA ALA A 31 -5.39 18.73 -26.59
C ALA A 31 -5.61 18.16 -25.17
N MET A 32 -6.78 17.60 -24.90
CA MET A 32 -7.07 16.94 -23.62
C MET A 32 -6.29 15.63 -23.46
N ILE A 33 -6.17 14.84 -24.53
CA ILE A 33 -5.38 13.59 -24.55
C ILE A 33 -3.91 13.90 -24.24
N ASP A 34 -3.34 14.93 -24.86
CA ASP A 34 -1.95 15.35 -24.61
C ASP A 34 -1.77 15.88 -23.18
N LEU A 35 -2.77 16.61 -22.66
CA LEU A 35 -2.76 17.09 -21.28
C LEU A 35 -2.78 15.94 -20.27
N VAL A 36 -3.64 14.94 -20.44
CA VAL A 36 -3.74 13.79 -19.54
C VAL A 36 -2.52 12.87 -19.64
N ASN A 37 -1.95 12.71 -20.85
CA ASN A 37 -0.71 11.97 -21.05
C ASN A 37 0.53 12.76 -20.61
N SER A 38 0.41 14.03 -20.25
CA SER A 38 1.54 14.81 -19.78
C SER A 38 2.05 14.31 -18.42
N GLU A 39 3.38 14.28 -18.28
CA GLU A 39 4.03 13.97 -17.01
C GLU A 39 3.64 14.94 -15.88
N ALA A 40 3.25 16.17 -16.22
CA ALA A 40 2.82 17.16 -15.24
C ALA A 40 1.46 16.80 -14.64
N TYR A 41 0.49 16.37 -15.47
CA TYR A 41 -0.81 15.90 -15.00
C TYR A 41 -0.67 14.64 -14.14
N ALA A 42 0.08 13.64 -14.62
CA ALA A 42 0.33 12.41 -13.87
C ALA A 42 0.97 12.69 -12.50
N ARG A 43 1.98 13.58 -12.45
CA ARG A 43 2.60 13.99 -11.17
C ARG A 43 1.66 14.78 -10.28
N ALA A 44 0.87 15.69 -10.82
CA ALA A 44 -0.08 16.49 -10.05
C ALA A 44 -1.19 15.62 -9.45
N THR A 45 -1.75 14.69 -10.22
CA THR A 45 -2.74 13.72 -9.74
C THR A 45 -2.13 12.78 -8.72
N GLY A 46 -0.91 12.29 -8.94
CA GLY A 46 -0.18 11.48 -7.96
C GLY A 46 0.04 12.21 -6.64
N ALA A 47 0.53 13.44 -6.69
CA ALA A 47 0.74 14.27 -5.50
C ALA A 47 -0.57 14.60 -4.75
N ALA A 48 -1.67 14.82 -5.48
CA ALA A 48 -2.98 15.01 -4.87
C ALA A 48 -3.48 13.74 -4.16
N LEU A 49 -3.28 12.57 -4.78
CA LEU A 49 -3.63 11.28 -4.20
C LEU A 49 -2.78 10.97 -2.96
N ASP A 50 -1.47 11.22 -3.04
CA ASP A 50 -0.55 11.07 -1.91
C ASP A 50 -0.90 12.03 -0.78
N GLY A 51 -1.28 13.28 -1.08
CA GLY A 51 -1.76 14.24 -0.08
C GLY A 51 -3.03 13.77 0.61
N TYR A 52 -3.99 13.23 -0.15
CA TYR A 52 -5.22 12.66 0.39
C TYR A 52 -4.94 11.43 1.27
N LEU A 53 -4.12 10.50 0.78
CA LEU A 53 -3.74 9.29 1.50
C LEU A 53 -2.97 9.64 2.79
N THR A 54 -2.02 10.56 2.72
CA THR A 54 -1.26 11.04 3.88
C THR A 54 -2.16 11.69 4.93
N SER A 55 -3.14 12.48 4.49
CA SER A 55 -4.14 13.07 5.39
C SER A 55 -5.05 12.02 6.04
N SER A 56 -5.23 10.86 5.40
CA SER A 56 -6.02 9.73 5.91
C SER A 56 -5.24 8.77 6.83
N ILE A 57 -3.90 8.85 6.88
CA ILE A 57 -3.06 8.06 7.79
C ILE A 57 -3.53 8.11 9.25
N PRO A 58 -3.84 9.27 9.85
CA PRO A 58 -4.33 9.30 11.24
C PRO A 58 -5.64 8.53 11.42
N PHE A 59 -6.54 8.55 10.43
CA PHE A 59 -7.77 7.76 10.46
C PHE A 59 -7.46 6.26 10.38
N GLN A 60 -6.57 5.85 9.47
CA GLN A 60 -6.11 4.45 9.39
C GLN A 60 -5.50 3.98 10.72
N ARG A 61 -4.69 4.82 11.38
CA ARG A 61 -4.12 4.53 12.71
C ARG A 61 -5.18 4.42 13.80
N ALA A 62 -6.18 5.30 13.80
CA ALA A 62 -7.28 5.25 14.76
C ALA A 62 -8.12 3.97 14.59
N LEU A 63 -8.38 3.56 13.34
CA LEU A 63 -9.07 2.30 13.03
C LEU A 63 -8.25 1.09 13.49
N ALA A 64 -6.94 1.09 13.24
CA ALA A 64 -6.04 0.03 13.71
C ALA A 64 -6.03 -0.07 15.24
N ALA A 65 -5.99 1.07 15.95
CA ALA A 65 -6.07 1.11 17.41
C ALA A 65 -7.41 0.58 17.93
N ALA A 66 -8.53 0.94 17.29
CA ALA A 66 -9.85 0.41 17.63
C ALA A 66 -9.94 -1.11 17.40
N MET A 67 -9.31 -1.64 16.35
CA MET A 67 -9.21 -3.07 16.11
C MET A 67 -8.38 -3.79 17.18
N VAL A 68 -7.28 -3.20 17.65
CA VAL A 68 -6.48 -3.75 18.76
C VAL A 68 -7.32 -3.78 20.03
N GLN A 69 -7.98 -2.68 20.37
CA GLN A 69 -8.86 -2.61 21.55
C GLN A 69 -10.03 -3.60 21.48
N ALA A 70 -10.61 -3.82 20.29
CA ALA A 70 -11.64 -4.83 20.08
C ALA A 70 -11.08 -6.26 20.25
N GLN A 71 -9.85 -6.52 19.79
CA GLN A 71 -9.17 -7.81 19.99
C GLN A 71 -8.84 -8.07 21.46
N GLU A 72 -8.41 -7.06 22.21
CA GLU A 72 -8.20 -7.14 23.65
C GLU A 72 -9.50 -7.54 24.37
N GLN A 73 -10.64 -6.95 23.99
CA GLN A 73 -11.95 -7.33 24.53
C GLN A 73 -12.39 -8.75 24.16
N LEU A 74 -11.91 -9.26 23.02
CA LEU A 74 -12.18 -10.62 22.53
C LEU A 74 -11.14 -11.65 23.00
N HIS A 75 -10.19 -11.25 23.88
CA HIS A 75 -9.04 -12.07 24.32
C HIS A 75 -8.25 -12.69 23.15
N MET A 76 -8.24 -12.05 21.98
CA MET A 76 -7.48 -12.51 20.83
C MET A 76 -6.05 -11.99 20.94
N PRO A 77 -5.04 -12.87 21.01
CA PRO A 77 -3.64 -12.43 21.09
C PRO A 77 -3.25 -11.67 19.83
N THR A 78 -2.67 -10.48 20.00
CA THR A 78 -2.23 -9.67 18.86
C THR A 78 -0.90 -10.18 18.32
N ARG A 79 -0.55 -9.79 17.08
CA ARG A 79 0.78 -10.10 16.52
C ARG A 79 1.92 -9.54 17.38
N GLU A 80 1.70 -8.38 18.01
CA GLU A 80 2.68 -7.77 18.91
C GLU A 80 2.88 -8.63 20.16
N ASP A 81 1.81 -9.14 20.76
CA ASP A 81 1.89 -10.01 21.93
C ASP A 81 2.69 -11.29 21.65
N VAL A 82 2.44 -11.92 20.50
CA VAL A 82 3.16 -13.12 20.07
C VAL A 82 4.64 -12.81 19.85
N THR A 83 4.95 -11.66 19.25
CA THR A 83 6.34 -11.23 19.01
C THR A 83 7.08 -10.98 20.32
N ARG A 84 6.46 -10.25 21.26
CA ARG A 84 7.03 -9.98 22.59
C ARG A 84 7.21 -11.27 23.40
N LEU A 85 6.28 -12.22 23.28
CA LEU A 85 6.41 -13.53 23.91
C LEU A 85 7.60 -14.31 23.34
N ALA A 86 7.75 -14.32 22.01
CA ALA A 86 8.87 -14.98 21.34
C ALA A 86 10.23 -14.40 21.78
N GLU A 87 10.37 -13.07 21.82
CA GLU A 87 11.58 -12.39 22.30
C GLU A 87 11.93 -12.80 23.74
N ARG A 88 10.93 -12.85 24.63
CA ARG A 88 11.12 -13.26 26.02
C ARG A 88 11.55 -14.73 26.12
N LEU A 89 10.96 -15.61 25.30
CA LEU A 89 11.34 -17.02 25.25
C LEU A 89 12.79 -17.18 24.77
N THR A 90 13.21 -16.45 23.73
CA THR A 90 14.61 -16.45 23.27
C THR A 90 15.57 -15.98 24.37
N HIS A 91 15.23 -14.94 25.11
CA HIS A 91 16.08 -14.48 26.21
C HIS A 91 16.16 -15.50 27.37
N ILE A 92 15.07 -16.21 27.65
CA ILE A 92 15.07 -17.29 28.64
C ILE A 92 15.97 -18.45 28.17
N GLU A 93 15.88 -18.83 26.90
CA GLU A 93 16.73 -19.88 26.30
C GLU A 93 18.22 -19.56 26.43
N LEU A 94 18.62 -18.32 26.09
CA LEU A 94 20.01 -17.88 26.22
C LEU A 94 20.50 -17.94 27.67
N ARG A 95 19.65 -17.53 28.62
CA ARG A 95 20.02 -17.60 30.05
C ARG A 95 20.08 -19.04 30.57
N LEU A 96 19.26 -19.94 30.03
CA LEU A 96 19.32 -21.37 30.34
C LEU A 96 20.62 -21.99 29.81
N ASP A 97 21.01 -21.67 28.58
CA ASP A 97 22.28 -22.12 27.98
C ASP A 97 23.49 -21.64 28.80
N ASP A 98 23.49 -20.36 29.20
CA ASP A 98 24.51 -19.79 30.10
C ASP A 98 24.56 -20.52 31.46
N MET A 99 23.42 -20.95 31.98
CA MET A 99 23.35 -21.70 33.24
C MET A 99 23.87 -23.12 33.08
N ASP A 100 23.53 -23.79 31.99
CA ASP A 100 24.02 -25.14 31.66
C ASP A 100 25.55 -25.14 31.56
N ALA A 101 26.12 -24.18 30.83
CA ALA A 101 27.56 -24.01 30.72
C ALA A 101 28.26 -23.80 32.07
N LYS A 102 27.64 -23.04 32.99
CA LYS A 102 28.16 -22.81 34.35
C LYS A 102 28.08 -24.06 35.22
N LEU A 103 26.99 -24.83 35.12
CA LEU A 103 26.84 -26.09 35.84
C LEU A 103 27.86 -27.12 35.37
N ASP A 104 28.10 -27.22 34.07
CA ASP A 104 29.15 -28.07 33.50
C ASP A 104 30.56 -27.66 33.97
N ALA A 105 30.83 -26.36 34.05
CA ALA A 105 32.10 -25.86 34.59
C ALA A 105 32.27 -26.23 36.08
N LEU A 106 31.22 -26.12 36.88
CA LEU A 106 31.23 -26.51 38.29
C LEU A 106 31.44 -28.02 38.44
N SER A 107 30.71 -28.84 37.68
CA SER A 107 30.82 -30.30 37.67
C SER A 107 32.25 -30.74 37.34
N ARG A 108 32.88 -30.14 36.32
CA ARG A 108 34.28 -30.39 35.96
C ARG A 108 35.26 -30.00 37.06
N THR A 109 34.98 -28.92 37.78
CA THR A 109 35.82 -28.45 38.88
C THR A 109 35.74 -29.41 40.08
N LEU A 110 34.54 -29.88 40.42
CA LEU A 110 34.31 -30.84 41.50
C LEU A 110 34.82 -32.24 41.18
N SER A 111 34.85 -32.61 39.90
CA SER A 111 35.32 -33.93 39.44
C SER A 111 36.84 -34.01 39.26
N LYS A 112 37.56 -32.87 39.30
CA LYS A 112 39.03 -32.88 39.35
C LYS A 112 39.47 -33.32 40.75
N PRO A 113 40.25 -34.41 40.89
CA PRO A 113 40.73 -34.83 42.20
C PRO A 113 41.64 -33.74 42.77
N THR A 114 41.30 -33.27 43.97
CA THR A 114 42.15 -32.37 44.76
C THR A 114 43.45 -33.11 45.05
N ALA A 115 44.55 -32.62 44.49
CA ALA A 115 45.91 -33.11 44.78
C ALA A 115 46.35 -32.69 46.19
#